data_AF-A0A915MQ65-F1
#
_entry.id   AF-A0A915MQ65-F1
#
_cell.length_a   1.000
_cell.length_b   1.000
_cell.length_c   1.000
_cell.angle_alpha   90.00
_cell.angle_beta   90.00
_cell.angle_gamma   90.00
#
_symmetry.space_group_name_H-M   'P 1'
#
loop_
_entity.id
_entity.type
_entity.pdbx_description
1 polymer ?
#
loop_
_entity_poly.entity_id
_entity_poly.type
_entity_poly.pdbx_seq_one_letter_code
_entity_poly.pdbx_strand_id
1 'polypeptide(L)'
;MTYRSDSDVNVPYDMFESYNKEDVKNGRINLNEIWTEKEIDSKIAKKEKLTLQFVSNCNTNSKREKYIEELKKYTEITQMGGCVGKNDCGRECEDKLIDSFIAADDFATPKELIEYLRTVAADKKLYKT
;
A
#
# COMPACT_ATOMS: atom_id res chain seq x y z
N MET A 1 8.58 18.23 6.11
CA MET A 1 8.84 16.78 6.10
C MET A 1 7.65 16.13 5.41
N THR A 2 7.87 15.52 4.25
CA THR A 2 6.82 14.84 3.47
C THR A 2 7.37 13.53 2.93
N TYR A 3 6.50 12.58 2.62
CA TYR A 3 6.88 11.30 2.03
C TYR A 3 7.17 11.38 0.52
N ARG A 4 6.91 12.54 -0.11
CA ARG A 4 7.14 12.73 -1.54
C ARG A 4 8.62 12.80 -1.85
N SER A 5 9.01 12.05 -2.87
CA SER A 5 10.40 11.97 -3.35
C SER A 5 10.93 13.31 -3.88
N ASP A 6 10.04 14.21 -4.32
CA ASP A 6 10.37 15.53 -4.88
C ASP A 6 10.32 16.67 -3.85
N SER A 7 10.14 16.37 -2.57
CA SER A 7 10.08 17.38 -1.52
C SER A 7 11.45 17.83 -1.02
N ASP A 8 11.57 19.12 -0.64
CA ASP A 8 12.82 19.69 -0.10
C ASP A 8 13.33 18.95 1.15
N VAL A 9 12.41 18.38 1.93
CA VAL A 9 12.72 17.54 3.09
C VAL A 9 11.91 16.25 2.99
N ASN A 10 12.48 15.30 2.24
CA ASN A 10 11.94 13.96 2.02
C ASN A 10 12.15 13.06 3.25
N VAL A 11 11.07 12.44 3.73
CA VAL A 11 11.05 11.48 4.82
C VAL A 11 10.19 10.30 4.38
N PRO A 12 10.70 9.36 3.56
CA PRO A 12 9.91 8.25 3.04
C PRO A 12 9.54 7.26 4.15
N TYR A 13 8.43 6.54 3.97
CA TYR A 13 8.00 5.50 4.94
C TYR A 13 8.95 4.30 4.95
N ASP A 14 9.35 3.85 3.76
CA ASP A 14 10.31 2.77 3.55
C ASP A 14 11.13 3.08 2.29
N MET A 15 12.35 2.56 2.24
CA MET A 15 13.20 2.60 1.04
C MET A 15 13.64 1.19 0.68
N PHE A 16 13.52 0.83 -0.59
CA PHE A 16 14.10 -0.41 -1.10
C PHE A 16 15.61 -0.25 -1.20
N GLU A 17 16.34 -1.03 -0.43
CA GLU A 17 17.81 -1.05 -0.47
C GLU A 17 18.28 -2.38 -1.06
N SER A 18 19.21 -2.28 -2.01
CA SER A 18 19.89 -3.48 -2.51
C SER A 18 20.74 -4.06 -1.40
N TYR A 19 20.67 -5.38 -1.22
CA TYR A 19 21.49 -6.06 -0.23
C TYR A 19 22.58 -6.92 -0.85
N ASN A 20 23.62 -7.15 -0.05
CA ASN A 20 24.70 -8.06 -0.40
C ASN A 20 24.82 -9.21 0.63
N LYS A 21 25.74 -10.14 0.36
CA LYS A 21 25.98 -11.30 1.24
C LYS A 21 26.57 -10.90 2.60
N GLU A 22 27.24 -9.77 2.69
CA GLU A 22 27.79 -9.25 3.94
C GLU A 22 26.69 -8.71 4.86
N ASP A 23 25.64 -8.09 4.30
CA ASP A 23 24.49 -7.63 5.08
C ASP A 23 23.77 -8.77 5.79
N VAL A 24 23.63 -9.91 5.11
CA VAL A 24 23.09 -11.15 5.69
C VAL A 24 24.02 -11.69 6.78
N LYS A 25 25.33 -11.72 6.52
CA LYS A 25 26.32 -12.23 7.47
C LYS A 25 26.42 -11.36 8.73
N ASN A 26 26.26 -10.06 8.58
CA ASN A 26 26.30 -9.08 9.66
C ASN A 26 24.95 -8.97 10.41
N GLY A 27 23.94 -9.75 10.00
CA GLY A 27 22.62 -9.75 10.63
C GLY A 27 21.81 -8.47 10.38
N ARG A 28 22.20 -7.65 9.41
CA ARG A 28 21.41 -6.48 8.99
C ARG A 28 20.13 -6.92 8.29
N ILE A 29 20.15 -8.08 7.65
CA ILE A 29 19.03 -8.62 6.89
C ILE A 29 18.81 -10.07 7.28
N ASN A 30 17.55 -10.40 7.54
CA ASN A 30 17.11 -11.76 7.77
C ASN A 30 16.54 -12.34 6.47
N LEU A 31 17.15 -13.38 5.93
CA LEU A 31 16.68 -14.03 4.69
C LEU A 31 15.24 -14.57 4.81
N ASN A 32 14.76 -14.85 6.02
CA ASN A 32 13.39 -15.30 6.25
C ASN A 32 12.35 -14.16 6.12
N GLU A 33 12.80 -12.90 6.12
CA GLU A 33 11.94 -11.72 5.89
C GLU A 33 11.84 -11.38 4.40
N ILE A 34 12.70 -11.96 3.56
CA ILE A 34 12.69 -11.74 2.11
C ILE A 34 11.71 -12.73 1.47
N TRP A 35 10.69 -12.22 0.78
CA TRP A 35 9.78 -13.07 0.03
C TRP A 35 10.43 -13.62 -1.23
N THR A 36 10.20 -14.91 -1.46
CA THR A 36 10.53 -15.56 -2.72
C THR A 36 9.53 -15.17 -3.82
N GLU A 37 9.93 -15.28 -5.09
CA GLU A 37 9.01 -15.02 -6.22
C GLU A 37 7.71 -15.83 -6.13
N LYS A 38 7.79 -17.08 -5.65
CA LYS A 38 6.60 -17.94 -5.49
C LYS A 38 5.65 -17.42 -4.42
N GLU A 39 6.19 -16.93 -3.31
CA GLU A 39 5.39 -16.32 -2.24
C GLU A 39 4.73 -15.03 -2.72
N ILE A 40 5.49 -14.18 -3.42
CA ILE A 40 4.99 -12.96 -4.04
C ILE A 40 3.85 -13.28 -5.01
N ASP A 41 4.04 -14.23 -5.92
CA ASP A 41 3.01 -14.66 -6.88
C ASP A 41 1.74 -15.20 -6.18
N SER A 42 1.92 -15.95 -5.09
CA SER A 42 0.79 -16.48 -4.30
C SER A 42 0.03 -15.40 -3.54
N LYS A 43 0.72 -14.36 -3.05
CA LYS A 43 0.11 -13.21 -2.37
C LYS A 43 -0.63 -12.33 -3.35
N ILE A 44 -0.03 -12.01 -4.51
CA ILE A 44 -0.67 -11.25 -5.58
C ILE A 44 -1.91 -11.97 -6.10
N ALA A 45 -1.86 -13.28 -6.29
CA ALA A 45 -3.01 -14.06 -6.78
C ALA A 45 -4.23 -14.02 -5.85
N LYS A 46 -4.05 -13.74 -4.55
CA LYS A 46 -5.14 -13.58 -3.57
C LYS A 46 -5.73 -12.18 -3.56
N LYS A 47 -5.08 -11.20 -4.20
CA LYS A 47 -5.57 -9.81 -4.26
C LYS A 47 -6.65 -9.68 -5.33
N GLU A 48 -7.91 -9.77 -4.91
CA GLU A 48 -9.08 -9.63 -5.81
C GLU A 48 -9.54 -8.17 -5.97
N LYS A 49 -9.25 -7.32 -4.97
CA LYS A 49 -9.68 -5.91 -4.94
C LYS A 49 -8.48 -4.98 -5.05
N LEU A 50 -8.67 -3.86 -5.74
CA LEU A 50 -7.59 -2.91 -6.07
C LEU A 50 -7.18 -2.02 -4.90
N THR A 51 -8.09 -1.74 -3.97
CA THR A 51 -7.85 -0.74 -2.92
C THR A 51 -8.44 -1.19 -1.59
N LEU A 52 -7.60 -1.16 -0.57
CA LEU A 52 -7.95 -1.34 0.83
C LEU A 52 -7.59 -0.07 1.60
N GLN A 53 -8.46 0.35 2.52
CA GLN A 53 -8.21 1.47 3.41
C GLN A 53 -8.62 1.12 4.84
N PHE A 54 -7.69 1.32 5.78
CA PHE A 54 -8.01 1.37 7.20
C PHE A 54 -8.35 2.81 7.60
N VAL A 55 -9.47 3.00 8.29
CA VAL A 55 -9.98 4.33 8.66
C VAL A 55 -10.73 4.31 9.99
N SER A 56 -10.18 5.05 10.96
CA SER A 56 -10.76 5.21 12.30
C SER A 56 -11.08 6.66 12.67
N ASN A 57 -10.45 7.64 12.01
CA ASN A 57 -10.77 9.07 12.17
C ASN A 57 -11.60 9.57 10.98
N CYS A 58 -12.88 9.88 11.19
CA CYS A 58 -13.83 10.09 10.10
C CYS A 58 -13.91 11.56 9.64
N ASN A 59 -13.52 12.49 10.52
CA ASN A 59 -13.59 13.92 10.27
C ASN A 59 -12.19 14.51 10.35
N THR A 60 -11.47 14.47 9.23
CA THR A 60 -10.08 14.91 9.18
C THR A 60 -9.97 16.37 8.75
N ASN A 61 -8.90 17.05 9.20
CA ASN A 61 -8.56 18.40 8.72
C ASN A 61 -8.11 18.37 7.26
N SER A 62 -7.44 17.28 6.84
CA SER A 62 -6.99 17.08 5.45
C SER A 62 -8.14 16.80 4.46
N LYS A 63 -9.36 16.56 4.96
CA LYS A 63 -10.51 16.16 4.13
C LYS A 63 -10.26 14.88 3.34
N ARG A 64 -9.47 13.96 3.91
CA ARG A 64 -9.19 12.63 3.34
C ARG A 64 -10.48 11.91 2.95
N GLU A 65 -11.53 12.06 3.74
CA GLU A 65 -12.84 11.49 3.45
C GLU A 65 -13.40 11.93 2.09
N LYS A 66 -13.22 13.20 1.70
CA LYS A 66 -13.66 13.71 0.38
C LYS A 66 -12.83 13.16 -0.77
N TYR A 67 -11.51 13.01 -0.58
CA TYR A 67 -10.65 12.38 -1.58
C TYR A 67 -11.11 10.95 -1.86
N ILE A 68 -11.47 10.21 -0.81
CA ILE A 68 -11.98 8.84 -0.93
C ILE A 68 -13.36 8.81 -1.60
N GLU A 69 -14.25 9.76 -1.31
CA GLU A 69 -15.53 9.88 -2.03
C GLU A 69 -15.35 10.08 -3.54
N GLU A 70 -14.37 10.88 -3.95
CA GLU A 70 -14.02 11.03 -5.37
C GLU A 70 -13.39 9.75 -5.95
N LEU A 71 -12.49 9.10 -5.20
CA LEU A 71 -11.82 7.88 -5.63
C LEU A 71 -12.82 6.71 -5.84
N LYS A 72 -13.86 6.62 -5.01
CA LYS A 72 -14.96 5.64 -5.12
C LYS A 72 -15.70 5.70 -6.47
N LYS A 73 -15.63 6.81 -7.19
CA LYS A 73 -16.25 6.94 -8.53
C LYS A 73 -15.51 6.12 -9.59
N TYR A 74 -14.24 5.80 -9.36
CA TYR A 74 -13.37 5.15 -10.33
C TYR A 74 -13.02 3.69 -9.99
N THR A 75 -13.17 3.29 -8.72
CA THR A 75 -12.90 1.92 -8.26
C THR A 75 -13.71 1.56 -7.01
N GLU A 76 -13.91 0.26 -6.78
CA GLU A 76 -14.36 -0.24 -5.48
C GLU A 76 -13.23 -0.08 -4.45
N ILE A 77 -13.58 0.42 -3.26
CA ILE A 77 -12.64 0.59 -2.14
C ILE A 77 -13.17 -0.23 -0.97
N THR A 78 -12.36 -1.17 -0.50
CA THR A 78 -12.62 -1.88 0.75
C THR A 78 -12.18 -0.99 1.90
N GLN A 79 -13.12 -0.55 2.74
CA GLN A 79 -12.82 0.25 3.91
C GLN A 79 -13.04 -0.59 5.19
N MET A 80 -12.10 -0.52 6.11
CA MET A 80 -12.14 -1.19 7.42
C MET A 80 -11.89 -0.18 8.55
N GLY A 81 -12.39 -0.46 9.75
CA GLY A 81 -12.16 0.36 10.94
C GLY A 81 -13.37 1.21 11.37
N GLY A 82 -13.16 2.00 12.42
CA GLY A 82 -14.23 2.67 13.18
C GLY A 82 -15.16 3.59 12.38
N CYS A 83 -14.76 4.05 11.19
CA CYS A 83 -15.61 4.90 10.35
C CYS A 83 -16.59 4.14 9.44
N VAL A 84 -16.48 2.80 9.36
CA VAL A 84 -17.26 1.97 8.43
C VAL A 84 -18.32 1.13 9.16
N GLY A 85 -18.39 1.22 10.50
CA GLY A 85 -19.30 0.42 11.32
C GLY A 85 -18.68 -0.90 11.80
N LYS A 86 -19.49 -1.95 12.03
CA LYS A 86 -19.18 -3.27 12.67
C LYS A 86 -18.03 -4.12 12.07
N ASN A 87 -17.08 -3.51 11.36
CA ASN A 87 -15.87 -4.13 10.84
C ASN A 87 -14.66 -3.61 11.59
N ASP A 88 -14.67 -3.78 12.93
CA ASP A 88 -13.48 -3.53 13.74
C ASP A 88 -12.43 -4.59 13.39
N CYS A 89 -11.52 -4.20 12.51
CA CYS A 89 -10.44 -5.06 12.03
C CYS A 89 -9.29 -4.90 13.03
N GLY A 90 -9.18 -5.84 13.97
CA GLY A 90 -8.04 -5.90 14.90
C GLY A 90 -6.75 -6.34 14.20
N ARG A 91 -5.64 -6.35 14.95
CA ARG A 91 -4.28 -6.63 14.42
C ARG A 91 -4.20 -7.90 13.56
N GLU A 92 -4.83 -9.00 13.97
CA GLU A 92 -4.81 -10.26 13.21
C GLU A 92 -5.51 -10.15 11.84
N CYS A 93 -6.52 -9.27 11.74
CA CYS A 93 -7.19 -8.96 10.49
C CYS A 93 -6.32 -8.05 9.62
N GLU A 94 -5.63 -7.06 10.21
CA GLU A 94 -4.68 -6.18 9.51
C GLU A 94 -3.50 -6.96 8.92
N ASP A 95 -2.87 -7.85 9.70
CA ASP A 95 -1.72 -8.65 9.28
C ASP A 95 -2.02 -9.57 8.09
N LYS A 96 -3.29 -9.99 7.93
CA LYS A 96 -3.75 -10.79 6.78
C LYS A 96 -3.98 -9.95 5.52
N LEU A 97 -4.16 -8.64 5.68
CA LEU A 97 -4.59 -7.73 4.63
C LEU A 97 -3.45 -6.81 4.14
N ILE A 98 -2.45 -6.55 4.97
CA ILE A 98 -1.32 -5.67 4.65
C ILE A 98 -0.14 -6.52 4.19
N ASP A 99 0.01 -6.62 2.88
CA ASP A 99 1.18 -7.25 2.23
C ASP A 99 2.02 -6.26 1.42
N SER A 100 1.45 -5.14 0.96
CA SER A 100 2.19 -4.06 0.29
C SER A 100 1.27 -2.85 0.09
N PHE A 101 1.86 -1.66 -0.08
CA PHE A 101 1.10 -0.42 -0.30
C PHE A 101 1.69 0.42 -1.44
N ILE A 102 0.85 1.29 -2.02
CA ILE A 102 1.23 2.32 -2.99
C ILE A 102 0.87 3.66 -2.35
N ALA A 103 1.80 4.61 -2.32
CA ALA A 103 1.55 5.94 -1.77
C ALA A 103 0.64 6.73 -2.71
N ALA A 104 -0.49 7.21 -2.21
CA ALA A 104 -1.44 7.98 -3.02
C ALA A 104 -0.90 9.38 -3.39
N ASP A 105 0.04 9.91 -2.60
CA ASP A 105 0.59 11.27 -2.75
C ASP A 105 1.54 11.42 -3.95
N ASP A 106 1.94 10.31 -4.58
CA ASP A 106 2.75 10.28 -5.80
C ASP A 106 1.93 10.64 -7.05
N PHE A 107 0.60 10.72 -6.93
CA PHE A 107 -0.31 10.98 -8.04
C PHE A 107 -0.98 12.35 -7.87
N ALA A 108 -1.09 13.10 -8.97
CA ALA A 108 -1.70 14.43 -8.91
C ALA A 108 -3.22 14.37 -8.72
N THR A 109 -3.87 13.29 -9.18
CA THR A 109 -5.33 13.12 -9.09
C THR A 109 -5.76 11.69 -8.73
N PRO A 110 -6.95 11.51 -8.11
CA PRO A 110 -7.55 10.20 -7.90
C PRO A 110 -7.64 9.36 -9.19
N LYS A 111 -7.93 10.00 -10.32
CA LYS A 111 -8.10 9.33 -11.60
C LYS A 111 -6.77 8.73 -12.08
N GLU A 112 -5.68 9.49 -11.96
CA GLU A 112 -4.33 9.05 -12.34
C GLU A 112 -3.88 7.84 -11.50
N LEU A 113 -4.10 7.89 -10.19
CA LEU A 113 -3.87 6.76 -9.29
C LEU A 113 -4.62 5.50 -9.77
N ILE A 114 -5.90 5.62 -10.14
CA ILE A 114 -6.67 4.45 -10.61
C ILE A 114 -6.19 3.94 -11.97
N GLU A 115 -5.81 4.81 -12.89
CA GLU A 115 -5.22 4.37 -14.17
C GLU A 115 -3.92 3.59 -13.95
N TYR A 116 -3.10 4.03 -12.99
CA TYR A 116 -1.92 3.29 -12.57
C TYR A 116 -2.26 1.94 -11.93
N LEU A 117 -3.18 1.92 -10.95
CA LEU A 117 -3.59 0.67 -10.27
C LEU A 117 -4.16 -0.36 -11.25
N ARG A 118 -4.90 0.08 -12.28
CA ARG A 118 -5.40 -0.81 -13.34
C ARG A 118 -4.28 -1.41 -14.18
N THR A 119 -3.28 -0.60 -14.52
CA THR A 119 -2.08 -1.06 -15.24
C THR A 119 -1.33 -2.11 -14.44
N VAL A 120 -1.08 -1.85 -13.15
CA VAL A 120 -0.39 -2.76 -12.23
C VAL A 120 -1.19 -4.04 -11.99
N ALA A 121 -2.52 -3.95 -11.92
CA ALA A 121 -3.38 -5.13 -11.79
C ALA A 121 -3.41 -6.00 -13.05
N ALA A 122 -3.24 -5.42 -14.23
CA ALA A 122 -3.19 -6.15 -15.50
C ALA A 122 -1.83 -6.81 -15.75
N ASP A 123 -0.73 -6.15 -15.35
CA ASP A 123 0.62 -6.68 -15.51
C ASP A 123 1.23 -7.12 -14.18
N LYS A 124 1.19 -8.43 -13.93
CA LYS A 124 1.78 -9.06 -12.74
C LYS A 124 3.29 -8.83 -12.59
N LYS A 125 4.00 -8.47 -13.67
CA LYS A 125 5.43 -8.14 -13.57
C LYS A 125 5.67 -6.83 -12.83
N LEU A 126 4.75 -5.86 -12.96
CA LEU A 126 4.89 -4.55 -12.30
C LEU A 126 4.78 -4.65 -10.77
N TYR A 127 4.07 -5.66 -10.25
CA TYR A 127 4.02 -5.96 -8.81
C TYR A 127 5.35 -6.48 -8.23
N LYS A 128 6.29 -6.91 -9.08
CA LYS A 128 7.56 -7.52 -8.66
C LYS A 128 8.76 -6.55 -8.67
N THR A 129 8.53 -5.30 -9.06
CA THR A 129 9.54 -4.24 -9.19
C THR A 129 9.67 -3.47 -7.89
#